data_AF-A0A525D316-F1
#
_entry.id   AF-A0A525D316-F1
#
_cell.length_a   1.000
_cell.length_b   1.000
_cell.length_c   1.000
_cell.angle_alpha   90.00
_cell.angle_beta   90.00
_cell.angle_gamma   90.00
#
_symmetry.space_group_name_H-M   'P 1'
#
loop_
_entity.id
_entity.type
_entity.pdbx_description
1 polymer ?
#
loop_
_entity_poly.entity_id
_entity_poly.type
_entity_poly.pdbx_seq_one_letter_code
_entity_poly.pdbx_strand_id
1 'polypeptide(L)'
;MKPDIAIISNIYESRLDMYRVFSVLLVLTGFSLMFFSPLHSQAQDQIQVAVVYNQSGQQGELSYLVPSIRPLLNGRLSADPMISVTETNMSSEVVAQLRSDLDSSPAAMVAKLAVEWLLEVMITEKSQGLTISVQLYSKNSKTSVPEPIITHIIAANKFLPSIGMIVDETVSIVSGSQQTESADVEPQGSDLADDGMSAFRTPHPERDYKKGLYGGAGLLDDDNNEQFTSRGVRKSPAIPLEIETMVLADLDGDGGNEVIAASRSKIRAYKFADMKFQQIASYDFPPNIKIHSMHAAKLAGDDQVRIYVSANRGRFPHSAILDWDGTGDLNILKERINWYIRPVFWPGKGMILAGQKDSPNISDDFLQPGVFELNGNPVKGSLKRGMKLLLPEKTNLFDFVVDDFNGDGTYETVTLDDRELLNLYNETLDLIWVSSASYGGSKRFFGPSIEDAEADGPEGYSEKISSRRTLVFIPGRLDAKDITGDGIPEIVVSTHGNNASRFLANTRVYDGGSVACLTWRQGGLIELWRTSRLEGYVADYGFDTVGEALPEEENAVLNRLFVAQVPAASLLEKILPGGVKSRILAYEIKSKQP
;
A
#
# COMPACT_ATOMS: atom_id res chain seq x y z
N MET A 1 -0.33 -1.99 -87.13
CA MET A 1 0.54 -2.52 -86.06
C MET A 1 1.04 -1.36 -85.23
N LYS A 2 0.47 -1.18 -84.03
CA LYS A 2 0.95 -0.26 -82.98
C LYS A 2 1.30 -1.14 -81.77
N PRO A 3 2.50 -1.07 -81.19
CA PRO A 3 2.75 -1.64 -79.88
C PRO A 3 2.39 -0.67 -78.75
N ASP A 4 2.18 -1.26 -77.59
CA ASP A 4 1.50 -0.77 -76.40
C ASP A 4 2.17 0.42 -75.68
N ILE A 5 1.34 1.43 -75.38
CA ILE A 5 1.68 2.59 -74.51
C ILE A 5 1.49 2.25 -73.01
N ALA A 6 0.93 1.08 -72.68
CA ALA A 6 0.63 0.70 -71.29
C ALA A 6 1.87 0.29 -70.46
N ILE A 7 2.97 -0.13 -71.11
CA ILE A 7 4.16 -0.64 -70.39
C ILE A 7 5.07 0.49 -69.89
N ILE A 8 4.99 1.69 -70.47
CA ILE A 8 5.91 2.81 -70.13
C ILE A 8 5.44 3.58 -68.89
N SER A 9 4.15 3.60 -68.56
CA SER A 9 3.63 4.31 -67.37
C SER A 9 3.94 3.57 -66.05
N ASN A 10 3.91 2.24 -66.05
CA ASN A 10 4.11 1.43 -64.85
C ASN A 10 5.58 1.38 -64.36
N ILE A 11 6.54 1.70 -65.23
CA ILE A 11 7.97 1.75 -64.90
C ILE A 11 8.36 3.11 -64.27
N TYR A 12 7.57 4.16 -64.51
CA TYR A 12 7.83 5.49 -63.94
C TYR A 12 7.30 5.64 -62.50
N GLU A 13 6.14 5.07 -62.16
CA GLU A 13 5.60 5.15 -60.79
C GLU A 13 6.40 4.32 -59.78
N SER A 14 6.87 3.12 -60.14
CA SER A 14 7.67 2.27 -59.22
C SER A 14 9.05 2.85 -58.89
N ARG A 15 9.62 3.71 -59.74
CA ARG A 15 10.88 4.41 -59.44
C ARG A 15 10.67 5.59 -58.49
N LEU A 16 9.52 6.27 -58.54
CA LEU A 16 9.21 7.41 -57.66
C LEU A 16 8.99 7.00 -56.20
N ASP A 17 8.42 5.82 -55.94
CA ASP A 17 8.25 5.29 -54.58
C ASP A 17 9.56 4.78 -53.98
N MET A 18 10.46 4.21 -54.79
CA MET A 18 11.78 3.76 -54.33
C MET A 18 12.67 4.95 -53.88
N TYR A 19 12.58 6.10 -54.55
CA TYR A 19 13.31 7.31 -54.13
C TYR A 19 12.71 7.97 -52.87
N ARG A 20 11.40 7.83 -52.62
CA ARG A 20 10.75 8.31 -51.38
C ARG A 20 11.10 7.45 -50.17
N VAL A 21 11.19 6.14 -50.33
CA VAL A 21 11.62 5.24 -49.26
C VAL A 21 13.11 5.43 -48.92
N PHE A 22 13.97 5.63 -49.93
CA PHE A 22 15.40 5.89 -49.71
C PHE A 22 15.68 7.27 -49.07
N SER A 23 14.89 8.30 -49.40
CA SER A 23 15.04 9.64 -48.81
C SER A 23 14.54 9.71 -47.36
N VAL A 24 13.49 8.97 -47.00
CA VAL A 24 13.04 8.84 -45.60
C VAL A 24 14.04 8.03 -44.76
N LEU A 25 14.64 6.97 -45.32
CA LEU A 25 15.67 6.19 -44.61
C LEU A 25 16.98 6.95 -44.39
N LEU A 26 17.36 7.84 -45.33
CA LEU A 26 18.57 8.67 -45.26
C LEU A 26 18.39 9.88 -44.30
N VAL A 27 17.16 10.38 -44.14
CA VAL A 27 16.82 11.36 -43.09
C VAL A 27 16.80 10.70 -41.70
N LEU A 28 16.31 9.45 -41.58
CA LEU A 28 16.32 8.71 -40.31
C LEU A 28 17.73 8.27 -39.85
N THR A 29 18.62 7.90 -40.77
CA THR A 29 20.04 7.60 -40.45
C THR A 29 20.88 8.86 -40.22
N GLY A 30 20.57 9.97 -40.91
CA GLY A 30 21.17 11.29 -40.63
C GLY A 30 20.76 11.87 -39.27
N PHE A 31 19.52 11.64 -38.82
CA PHE A 31 19.07 12.06 -37.49
C PHE A 31 19.68 11.21 -36.36
N SER A 32 20.00 9.94 -36.62
CA SER A 32 20.66 9.06 -35.63
C SER A 32 22.15 9.40 -35.43
N LEU A 33 22.82 9.98 -36.44
CA LEU A 33 24.24 10.34 -36.36
C LEU A 33 24.52 11.77 -35.88
N MET A 34 23.49 12.61 -35.66
CA MET A 34 23.63 13.94 -35.05
C MET A 34 23.45 13.97 -33.52
N PHE A 35 23.15 12.84 -32.87
CA PHE A 35 23.07 12.74 -31.40
C PHE A 35 24.29 12.10 -30.74
N PHE A 36 25.31 11.67 -31.50
CA PHE A 36 26.61 11.33 -30.93
C PHE A 36 27.50 12.57 -30.86
N SER A 37 27.16 13.47 -29.94
CA SER A 37 28.17 14.38 -29.39
C SER A 37 29.17 13.54 -28.59
N PRO A 38 30.49 13.80 -28.66
CA PRO A 38 31.41 13.17 -27.73
C PRO A 38 30.93 13.52 -26.32
N LEU A 39 30.71 12.51 -25.48
CA LEU A 39 30.52 12.69 -24.03
C LEU A 39 31.71 13.49 -23.52
N HIS A 40 31.56 14.81 -23.48
CA HIS A 40 32.21 15.60 -22.46
C HIS A 40 31.61 15.07 -21.17
N SER A 41 32.45 14.52 -20.32
CA SER A 41 32.13 14.37 -18.90
C SER A 41 31.75 15.77 -18.41
N GLN A 42 30.45 16.10 -18.43
CA GLN A 42 29.94 17.23 -17.68
C GLN A 42 30.22 16.86 -16.23
N ALA A 43 31.17 17.56 -15.62
CA ALA A 43 31.17 17.69 -14.17
C ALA A 43 29.77 18.17 -13.81
N GLN A 44 29.00 17.32 -13.12
CA GLN A 44 27.69 17.66 -12.62
C GLN A 44 27.90 18.86 -11.68
N ASP A 45 27.37 20.04 -12.04
CA ASP A 45 27.49 21.24 -11.21
C ASP A 45 26.88 20.92 -9.84
N GLN A 46 27.74 20.86 -8.82
CA GLN A 46 27.31 20.58 -7.45
C GLN A 46 26.63 21.81 -6.87
N ILE A 47 25.48 21.61 -6.23
CA ILE A 47 24.73 22.66 -5.57
C ILE A 47 25.52 23.11 -4.34
N GLN A 48 25.90 24.38 -4.30
CA GLN A 48 26.66 24.96 -3.20
C GLN A 48 25.74 25.27 -2.01
N VAL A 49 25.97 24.60 -0.89
CA VAL A 49 25.18 24.74 0.34
C VAL A 49 26.06 25.22 1.49
N ALA A 50 25.73 26.35 2.11
CA ALA A 50 26.34 26.76 3.38
C ALA A 50 25.50 26.26 4.56
N VAL A 51 26.14 25.76 5.62
CA VAL A 51 25.46 25.33 6.85
C VAL A 51 25.95 26.15 8.04
N VAL A 52 25.02 26.80 8.74
CA VAL A 52 25.25 27.60 9.94
C VAL A 52 24.57 26.93 11.13
N TYR A 53 25.33 26.68 12.19
CA TYR A 53 24.83 26.06 13.40
C TYR A 53 24.61 27.10 14.49
N ASN A 54 23.42 27.12 15.09
CA ASN A 54 23.12 27.89 16.28
C ASN A 54 22.80 26.95 17.45
N GLN A 55 23.52 27.17 18.56
CA GLN A 55 23.36 26.43 19.80
C GLN A 55 23.04 27.43 20.91
N SER A 56 21.84 27.35 21.48
CA SER A 56 21.46 28.13 22.66
C SER A 56 21.17 27.20 23.84
N GLY A 57 21.86 27.43 24.97
CA GLY A 57 21.61 26.71 26.22
C GLY A 57 22.33 25.37 26.31
N GLN A 58 23.54 25.36 26.86
CA GLN A 58 24.27 24.12 27.21
C GLN A 58 24.11 23.79 28.69
N GLN A 59 22.91 23.43 29.13
CA GLN A 59 22.69 22.86 30.47
C GLN A 59 21.55 21.84 30.44
N GLY A 60 21.87 20.58 30.16
CA GLY A 60 20.97 19.44 30.29
C GLY A 60 21.64 18.08 30.05
N GLU A 61 20.92 16.98 30.35
CA GLU A 61 21.45 15.60 30.33
C GLU A 61 21.86 15.12 28.93
N LEU A 62 21.34 15.70 27.85
CA LEU A 62 21.65 15.31 26.47
C LEU A 62 22.65 16.24 25.78
N SER A 63 23.19 17.22 26.51
CA SER A 63 24.19 18.16 26.01
C SER A 63 25.45 17.48 25.43
N TYR A 64 25.74 16.21 25.82
CA TYR A 64 26.84 15.42 25.27
C TYR A 64 26.66 14.99 23.80
N LEU A 65 25.43 14.99 23.28
CA LEU A 65 25.14 14.63 21.88
C LEU A 65 25.34 15.81 20.92
N VAL A 66 25.29 17.05 21.44
CA VAL A 66 25.39 18.28 20.66
C VAL A 66 26.69 18.37 19.83
N PRO A 67 27.88 18.03 20.39
CA PRO A 67 29.12 18.00 19.61
C PRO A 67 29.11 16.98 18.45
N SER A 68 28.27 15.94 18.50
CA SER A 68 28.20 14.89 17.49
C SER A 68 27.27 15.23 16.31
N ILE A 69 26.32 16.17 16.48
CA ILE A 69 25.35 16.53 15.44
C ILE A 69 26.04 17.13 14.21
N ARG A 70 26.91 18.11 14.43
CA ARG A 70 27.60 18.84 13.35
C ARG A 70 28.41 17.95 12.40
N PRO A 71 29.33 17.07 12.87
CA PRO A 71 30.09 16.20 11.97
C PRO A 71 29.20 15.17 11.27
N LEU A 72 28.15 14.67 11.92
CA LEU A 72 27.24 13.70 11.32
C LEU A 72 26.36 14.31 10.23
N LEU A 73 25.83 15.51 10.48
CA LEU A 73 24.98 16.22 9.52
C LEU A 73 25.80 16.67 8.31
N ASN A 74 26.95 17.31 8.53
CA ASN A 74 27.85 17.71 7.44
C ASN A 74 28.35 16.50 6.65
N GLY A 75 28.81 15.44 7.33
CA GLY A 75 29.35 14.25 6.66
C GLY A 75 28.31 13.54 5.79
N ARG A 76 27.04 13.53 6.21
CA ARG A 76 25.95 12.94 5.42
C ARG A 76 25.48 13.85 4.29
N LEU A 77 25.41 15.16 4.50
CA LEU A 77 25.12 16.10 3.42
C LEU A 77 26.20 16.09 2.33
N SER A 78 27.48 16.00 2.72
CA SER A 78 28.60 15.90 1.77
C SER A 78 28.77 14.51 1.14
N ALA A 79 28.08 13.49 1.64
CA ALA A 79 28.08 12.16 1.03
C ALA A 79 27.20 12.12 -0.23
N ASP A 80 26.30 13.09 -0.40
CA ASP A 80 25.50 13.21 -1.61
C ASP A 80 26.35 13.84 -2.75
N PRO A 81 26.47 13.19 -3.91
CA PRO A 81 27.31 13.66 -5.00
C PRO A 81 26.82 14.99 -5.62
N MET A 82 25.56 15.38 -5.41
CA MET A 82 24.97 16.62 -5.90
C MET A 82 25.20 17.83 -4.98
N ILE A 83 25.66 17.63 -3.74
CA ILE A 83 25.79 18.70 -2.75
C ILE A 83 27.26 18.97 -2.43
N SER A 84 27.66 20.24 -2.52
CA SER A 84 28.94 20.72 -2.01
C SER A 84 28.69 21.53 -0.75
N VAL A 85 29.07 21.00 0.42
CA VAL A 85 28.86 21.66 1.71
C VAL A 85 30.03 22.59 2.01
N THR A 86 29.76 23.90 2.05
CA THR A 86 30.72 24.90 2.53
C THR A 86 30.46 25.20 4.01
N GLU A 87 31.37 24.74 4.86
CA GLU A 87 31.30 25.02 6.29
C GLU A 87 31.72 26.46 6.59
N THR A 88 30.86 27.20 7.29
CA THR A 88 31.17 28.56 7.74
C THR A 88 31.59 28.53 9.21
N ASN A 89 32.90 28.49 9.46
CA ASN A 89 33.47 28.64 10.81
C ASN A 89 33.33 30.09 11.27
N MET A 90 32.18 30.44 11.84
CA MET A 90 31.83 31.80 12.25
C MET A 90 31.80 31.94 13.77
N SER A 91 32.29 33.07 14.28
CA SER A 91 32.16 33.40 15.71
C SER A 91 30.70 33.66 16.08
N SER A 92 30.34 33.48 17.35
CA SER A 92 28.98 33.74 17.86
C SER A 92 28.46 35.15 17.56
N GLU A 93 29.36 36.14 17.53
CA GLU A 93 29.08 37.53 17.16
C GLU A 93 28.71 37.67 15.68
N VAL A 94 29.39 36.93 14.80
CA VAL A 94 29.08 36.88 13.37
C VAL A 94 27.74 36.18 13.15
N VAL A 95 27.44 35.07 13.86
CA VAL A 95 26.13 34.38 13.78
C VAL A 95 24.97 35.28 14.25
N ALA A 96 25.19 36.10 15.29
CA ALA A 96 24.19 37.06 15.76
C ALA A 96 23.95 38.21 14.76
N GLN A 97 25.02 38.74 14.15
CA GLN A 97 24.95 39.74 13.08
C GLN A 97 24.22 39.18 11.85
N LEU A 98 24.54 37.94 11.48
CA LEU A 98 23.93 37.20 10.38
C LEU A 98 22.43 36.99 10.57
N ARG A 99 21.96 36.72 11.80
CA ARG A 99 20.52 36.68 12.12
C ARG A 99 19.83 38.02 11.93
N SER A 100 20.44 39.10 12.40
CA SER A 100 19.90 40.46 12.21
C SER A 100 19.81 40.84 10.72
N ASP A 101 20.76 40.36 9.91
CA ASP A 101 20.79 40.58 8.46
C ASP A 101 19.81 39.63 7.71
N LEU A 102 19.59 38.41 8.22
CA LEU A 102 18.61 37.43 7.72
C LEU A 102 17.17 37.90 7.92
N ASP A 103 16.84 38.48 9.08
CA ASP A 103 15.51 39.03 9.38
C ASP A 103 15.16 40.24 8.49
N SER A 104 16.16 40.91 7.92
CA SER A 104 15.98 42.12 7.11
C SER A 104 16.02 41.86 5.60
N SER A 105 16.86 40.95 5.09
CA SER A 105 16.89 40.56 3.66
C SER A 105 17.64 39.23 3.38
N PRO A 106 16.94 38.07 3.38
CA PRO A 106 17.55 36.75 3.16
C PRO A 106 18.36 36.59 1.87
N ALA A 107 17.89 37.18 0.76
CA ALA A 107 18.52 37.07 -0.56
C ALA A 107 19.90 37.77 -0.63
N ALA A 108 20.10 38.83 0.15
CA ALA A 108 21.37 39.58 0.19
C ALA A 108 22.48 38.75 0.86
N MET A 109 22.11 37.89 1.79
CA MET A 109 23.04 37.08 2.56
C MET A 109 23.48 35.81 1.83
N VAL A 110 22.55 35.13 1.14
CA VAL A 110 22.90 34.03 0.21
C VAL A 110 23.86 34.53 -0.89
N ALA A 111 23.64 35.76 -1.38
CA ALA A 111 24.55 36.41 -2.34
C ALA A 111 25.94 36.74 -1.75
N LYS A 112 26.01 37.15 -0.48
CA LYS A 112 27.28 37.47 0.22
C LYS A 112 28.16 36.24 0.46
N LEU A 113 27.53 35.09 0.73
CA LEU A 113 28.22 33.81 0.94
C LEU A 113 28.56 33.07 -0.36
N ALA A 114 28.12 33.60 -1.51
CA ALA A 114 28.31 33.00 -2.84
C ALA A 114 27.81 31.54 -2.95
N VAL A 115 26.79 31.17 -2.18
CA VAL A 115 26.15 29.84 -2.20
C VAL A 115 24.77 29.91 -2.83
N GLU A 116 24.21 28.76 -3.21
CA GLU A 116 22.85 28.66 -3.77
C GLU A 116 21.81 28.50 -2.67
N TRP A 117 22.18 27.80 -1.60
CA TRP A 117 21.35 27.57 -0.42
C TRP A 117 22.12 27.85 0.87
N LEU A 118 21.41 28.41 1.85
CA LEU A 118 21.89 28.57 3.21
C LEU A 118 20.97 27.79 4.15
N LEU A 119 21.56 26.90 4.95
CA LEU A 119 20.90 26.13 6.01
C LEU A 119 21.23 26.74 7.37
N GLU A 120 20.21 27.12 8.13
CA GLU A 120 20.34 27.43 9.55
C GLU A 120 19.83 26.27 10.40
N VAL A 121 20.73 25.68 11.20
CA VAL A 121 20.43 24.57 12.09
C VAL A 121 20.39 25.08 13.52
N MET A 122 19.20 25.05 14.12
CA MET A 122 18.97 25.41 15.52
C MET A 122 18.85 24.16 16.38
N ILE A 123 19.67 24.07 17.42
CA ILE A 123 19.65 22.96 18.36
C ILE A 123 19.18 23.49 19.72
N THR A 124 18.07 22.97 20.22
CA THR A 124 17.49 23.34 21.53
C THR A 124 17.22 22.10 22.36
N GLU A 125 17.67 22.09 23.62
CA GLU A 125 17.35 21.01 24.56
C GLU A 125 15.98 21.29 25.22
N LYS A 126 15.06 20.31 25.19
CA LYS A 126 13.75 20.35 25.86
C LYS A 126 13.59 19.14 26.80
N SER A 127 12.63 19.18 27.72
CA SER A 127 12.38 18.10 28.70
C SER A 127 12.13 16.70 28.12
N GLN A 128 11.79 16.60 26.82
CA GLN A 128 11.52 15.35 26.10
C GLN A 128 12.65 14.91 25.15
N GLY A 129 13.75 15.67 25.02
CA GLY A 129 14.85 15.38 24.10
C GLY A 129 15.50 16.60 23.46
N LEU A 130 16.41 16.37 22.50
CA LEU A 130 17.01 17.44 21.69
C LEU A 130 16.10 17.78 20.52
N THR A 131 15.68 19.03 20.39
CA THR A 131 14.98 19.52 19.20
C THR A 131 16.01 20.08 18.23
N ILE A 132 16.04 19.56 17.00
CA ILE A 132 16.78 20.17 15.88
C ILE A 132 15.77 20.77 14.92
N SER A 133 15.91 22.08 14.68
CA SER A 133 15.14 22.79 13.67
C SER A 133 16.06 23.26 12.54
N VAL A 134 15.73 22.96 11.29
CA VAL A 134 16.47 23.41 10.11
C VAL A 134 15.61 24.37 9.31
N GLN A 135 16.19 25.52 8.96
CA GLN A 135 15.59 26.52 8.08
C GLN A 135 16.44 26.67 6.83
N LEU A 136 15.79 26.72 5.67
CA LEU A 136 16.45 26.82 4.38
C LEU A 136 16.16 28.17 3.71
N TYR A 137 17.21 28.77 3.15
CA TYR A 137 17.15 30.03 2.43
C TYR A 137 17.75 29.86 1.02
N SER A 138 16.96 30.22 -0.01
CA SER A 138 17.36 30.12 -1.42
C SER A 138 17.60 31.47 -2.06
N LYS A 139 18.60 31.55 -2.95
CA LYS A 139 18.93 32.73 -3.78
C LYS A 139 17.76 33.22 -4.66
N ASN A 140 16.82 32.34 -5.01
CA ASN A 140 15.76 32.62 -5.99
C ASN A 140 14.37 32.87 -5.37
N SER A 141 14.24 32.91 -4.05
CA SER A 141 12.95 33.17 -3.39
C SER A 141 12.51 34.63 -3.59
N LYS A 142 11.45 34.86 -4.38
CA LYS A 142 10.82 36.18 -4.57
C LYS A 142 9.83 36.54 -3.45
N THR A 143 9.72 35.69 -2.44
CA THR A 143 8.74 35.81 -1.36
C THR A 143 9.50 35.98 -0.05
N SER A 144 9.23 37.06 0.67
CA SER A 144 9.80 37.37 1.99
C SER A 144 9.19 36.52 3.10
N VAL A 145 8.95 35.24 2.85
CA VAL A 145 8.41 34.27 3.80
C VAL A 145 9.26 33.00 3.70
N PRO A 146 9.93 32.57 4.78
CA PRO A 146 10.70 31.32 4.77
C PRO A 146 9.78 30.12 4.51
N GLU A 147 10.12 29.31 3.52
CA GLU A 147 9.53 28.00 3.23
C GLU A 147 10.06 26.94 4.25
N PRO A 148 9.35 25.81 4.43
CA PRO A 148 8.97 25.28 5.74
C PRO A 148 10.11 24.84 6.67
N ILE A 149 9.84 24.99 7.96
CA ILE A 149 10.69 24.64 9.09
C ILE A 149 10.70 23.13 9.28
N ILE A 150 11.83 22.47 9.07
CA ILE A 150 12.02 21.08 9.47
C ILE A 150 12.26 21.08 10.98
N THR A 151 11.36 20.54 11.80
CA THR A 151 11.60 20.40 13.25
C THR A 151 11.47 18.94 13.65
N HIS A 152 12.58 18.32 14.05
CA HIS A 152 12.56 16.97 14.62
C HIS A 152 12.87 17.01 16.12
N ILE A 153 12.06 16.28 16.90
CA ILE A 153 12.36 15.96 18.29
C ILE A 153 13.18 14.68 18.30
N ILE A 154 14.42 14.78 18.75
CA ILE A 154 15.36 13.68 18.84
C ILE A 154 15.34 13.13 20.26
N ALA A 155 14.66 12.00 20.44
CA ALA A 155 14.85 11.14 21.59
C ALA A 155 16.23 10.45 21.49
N ALA A 156 16.92 10.27 22.62
CA ALA A 156 18.30 9.75 22.66
C ALA A 156 18.47 8.38 21.95
N ASN A 157 17.43 7.54 21.93
CA ASN A 157 17.41 6.23 21.27
C ASN A 157 17.09 6.28 19.75
N LYS A 158 16.74 7.45 19.21
CA LYS A 158 16.41 7.68 17.79
C LYS A 158 17.33 8.73 17.14
N PHE A 159 18.51 8.97 17.72
CA PHE A 159 19.46 10.01 17.29
C PHE A 159 19.93 9.86 15.84
N LEU A 160 20.50 8.72 15.46
CA LEU A 160 21.03 8.51 14.09
C LEU A 160 19.96 8.49 12.99
N PRO A 161 18.79 7.82 13.17
CA PRO A 161 17.71 7.87 12.18
C PRO A 161 17.17 9.28 11.96
N SER A 162 17.08 10.10 13.02
CA SER A 162 16.56 11.47 12.93
C SER A 162 17.49 12.39 12.12
N ILE A 163 18.81 12.23 12.27
CA ILE A 163 19.79 12.94 11.43
C ILE A 163 19.68 12.49 9.96
N GLY A 164 19.42 11.22 9.69
CA GLY A 164 19.16 10.72 8.33
C GLY A 164 17.98 11.41 7.67
N MET A 165 16.83 11.47 8.36
CA MET A 165 15.62 12.13 7.84
C MET A 165 15.86 13.61 7.53
N ILE A 166 16.55 14.34 8.42
CA ILE A 166 16.89 15.76 8.20
C ILE A 166 17.70 15.94 6.92
N VAL A 167 18.67 15.05 6.68
CA VAL A 167 19.53 15.09 5.48
C VAL A 167 18.72 14.79 4.23
N ASP A 168 17.92 13.73 4.23
CA ASP A 168 17.14 13.31 3.07
C ASP A 168 16.12 14.39 2.66
N GLU A 169 15.46 15.02 3.64
CA GLU A 169 14.52 16.11 3.41
C GLU A 169 15.23 17.38 2.92
N THR A 170 16.39 17.72 3.51
CA THR A 170 17.24 18.83 3.04
C THR A 170 17.67 18.63 1.59
N VAL A 171 18.17 17.44 1.24
CA VAL A 171 18.66 17.11 -0.11
C VAL A 171 17.51 17.20 -1.11
N SER A 172 16.33 16.68 -0.78
CA SER A 172 15.16 16.74 -1.65
C SER A 172 14.74 18.19 -1.95
N ILE A 173 14.77 19.07 -0.95
CA ILE A 173 14.43 20.49 -1.10
C ILE A 173 15.50 21.22 -1.92
N VAL A 174 16.77 21.04 -1.56
CA VAL A 174 17.91 21.73 -2.19
C VAL A 174 18.08 21.35 -3.66
N SER A 175 17.90 20.07 -3.99
CA SER A 175 18.06 19.54 -5.35
C SER A 175 16.87 19.80 -6.27
N GLY A 176 15.78 20.40 -5.77
CA GLY A 176 14.55 20.62 -6.54
C GLY A 176 13.93 19.34 -7.12
N SER A 177 14.36 18.18 -6.61
CA SER A 177 14.02 16.86 -7.15
C SER A 177 12.93 16.23 -6.30
N GLN A 178 11.71 16.14 -6.85
CA GLN A 178 10.85 15.02 -6.48
C GLN A 178 11.61 13.74 -6.88
N GLN A 179 11.90 12.91 -5.87
CA GLN A 179 12.74 11.70 -5.90
C GLN A 179 12.90 11.08 -7.30
N THR A 180 14.15 11.02 -7.77
CA THR A 180 14.56 10.07 -8.80
C THR A 180 15.33 8.94 -8.12
N GLU A 181 14.95 7.71 -8.45
CA GLU A 181 15.47 6.43 -7.97
C GLU A 181 17.00 6.35 -8.03
N SER A 182 17.63 5.89 -6.95
CA SER A 182 19.04 5.50 -6.94
C SER A 182 19.19 4.20 -7.74
N ALA A 183 20.00 4.23 -8.79
CA ALA A 183 20.40 3.04 -9.53
C ALA A 183 21.37 2.19 -8.69
N ASP A 184 21.01 0.94 -8.43
CA ASP A 184 21.88 -0.06 -7.81
C ASP A 184 23.04 -0.41 -8.75
N VAL A 185 24.27 -0.28 -8.24
CA VAL A 185 25.47 -0.88 -8.84
C VAL A 185 25.60 -2.30 -8.29
N GLU A 186 25.44 -3.27 -9.19
CA GLU A 186 25.62 -4.70 -8.94
C GLU A 186 27.10 -5.04 -8.68
N PRO A 187 27.46 -5.78 -7.61
CA PRO A 187 28.77 -6.41 -7.52
C PRO A 187 28.72 -7.81 -8.14
N GLN A 188 29.45 -8.00 -9.24
CA GLN A 188 29.80 -9.34 -9.72
C GLN A 188 30.84 -10.00 -8.80
N GLY A 189 30.62 -11.28 -8.47
CA GLY A 189 31.56 -12.09 -7.70
C GLY A 189 31.22 -13.58 -7.71
N SER A 190 31.85 -14.28 -8.66
CA SER A 190 32.07 -15.72 -8.87
C SER A 190 31.80 -16.73 -7.75
N ASP A 191 31.19 -17.86 -8.14
CA ASP A 191 31.25 -19.17 -7.51
C ASP A 191 32.69 -19.70 -7.37
N LEU A 192 33.04 -20.17 -6.18
CA LEU A 192 33.89 -21.35 -5.99
C LEU A 192 33.44 -22.11 -4.74
N ALA A 193 33.22 -23.41 -4.92
CA ALA A 193 32.86 -24.37 -3.90
C ALA A 193 34.00 -24.60 -2.89
N ASP A 194 33.65 -24.82 -1.61
CA ASP A 194 34.24 -25.92 -0.85
C ASP A 194 33.31 -26.39 0.28
N ASP A 195 33.52 -27.65 0.59
CA ASP A 195 32.72 -28.67 1.22
C ASP A 195 32.67 -28.59 2.77
N GLY A 196 31.72 -29.34 3.35
CA GLY A 196 31.84 -29.86 4.71
C GLY A 196 31.16 -29.08 5.84
N MET A 197 30.16 -29.72 6.46
CA MET A 197 29.55 -29.43 7.77
C MET A 197 28.60 -28.23 7.85
N SER A 198 27.33 -28.47 7.48
CA SER A 198 26.19 -27.61 7.81
C SER A 198 25.09 -28.38 8.56
N ALA A 199 25.45 -28.96 9.70
CA ALA A 199 24.49 -29.29 10.74
C ALA A 199 24.90 -28.48 11.99
N PHE A 200 23.95 -27.75 12.58
CA PHE A 200 24.12 -26.78 13.67
C PHE A 200 24.66 -25.40 13.27
N ARG A 201 23.81 -24.60 12.61
CA ARG A 201 23.88 -23.14 12.71
C ARG A 201 22.48 -22.60 13.01
N THR A 202 22.25 -22.20 14.25
CA THR A 202 21.14 -21.36 14.65
C THR A 202 21.14 -20.07 13.79
N PRO A 203 19.98 -19.61 13.26
CA PRO A 203 19.91 -18.38 12.48
C PRO A 203 20.26 -17.16 13.35
N HIS A 204 21.26 -16.38 12.94
CA HIS A 204 21.68 -15.17 13.64
C HIS A 204 20.83 -13.96 13.15
N PRO A 205 20.15 -13.21 14.05
CA PRO A 205 19.23 -12.11 13.70
C PRO A 205 19.82 -11.03 12.79
N GLU A 206 21.12 -10.75 12.92
CA GLU A 206 21.83 -9.75 12.11
C GLU A 206 21.87 -10.09 10.61
N ARG A 207 21.86 -11.38 10.25
CA ARG A 207 21.93 -11.79 8.83
C ARG A 207 20.59 -11.58 8.12
N ASP A 208 19.49 -11.66 8.86
CA ASP A 208 18.14 -11.42 8.33
C ASP A 208 17.80 -9.92 8.33
N TYR A 209 18.36 -9.15 9.25
CA TYR A 209 18.34 -7.68 9.21
C TYR A 209 19.06 -7.15 7.96
N LYS A 210 20.26 -7.66 7.67
CA LYS A 210 21.03 -7.31 6.45
C LYS A 210 20.39 -7.75 5.13
N LYS A 211 19.41 -8.67 5.17
CA LYS A 211 18.62 -9.11 4.00
C LYS A 211 17.30 -8.35 3.82
N GLY A 212 17.02 -7.34 4.65
CA GLY A 212 15.78 -6.57 4.57
C GLY A 212 14.51 -7.33 4.98
N LEU A 213 14.66 -8.49 5.63
CA LEU A 213 13.55 -9.34 6.13
C LEU A 213 12.96 -8.85 7.46
N TYR A 214 13.57 -7.85 8.09
CA TYR A 214 13.05 -7.10 9.22
C TYR A 214 12.86 -5.65 8.78
N GLY A 215 11.61 -5.22 8.62
CA GLY A 215 11.28 -3.80 8.40
C GLY A 215 10.86 -3.17 9.73
N GLY A 216 11.36 -1.98 10.05
CA GLY A 216 11.04 -1.19 11.26
C GLY A 216 9.62 -0.63 11.30
N ALA A 217 8.64 -1.43 10.87
CA ALA A 217 7.24 -1.10 10.82
C ALA A 217 6.56 -1.51 12.14
N GLY A 218 6.74 -0.72 13.20
CA GLY A 218 6.09 -0.99 14.49
C GLY A 218 4.59 -0.69 14.48
N LEU A 219 3.86 -1.22 15.47
CA LEU A 219 2.55 -0.71 15.84
C LEU A 219 2.71 0.68 16.47
N LEU A 220 1.83 1.60 16.12
CA LEU A 220 1.64 2.89 16.78
C LEU A 220 0.45 2.74 17.73
N ASP A 221 0.61 3.24 18.95
CA ASP A 221 -0.36 3.16 20.03
C ASP A 221 -0.54 4.54 20.66
N ASP A 222 -1.74 4.84 21.16
CA ASP A 222 -2.07 6.11 21.81
C ASP A 222 -1.67 6.05 23.30
N ASP A 223 -0.37 6.23 23.56
CA ASP A 223 0.35 6.52 24.82
C ASP A 223 0.00 5.78 26.14
N ASN A 224 -0.96 4.84 26.18
CA ASN A 224 -1.41 4.20 27.42
C ASN A 224 -1.80 2.71 27.31
N ASN A 225 -1.69 2.06 26.14
CA ASN A 225 -2.15 0.68 26.00
C ASN A 225 -1.00 -0.35 25.98
N GLU A 226 -0.58 -0.84 27.15
CA GLU A 226 0.38 -1.96 27.25
C GLU A 226 -0.17 -3.30 26.68
N GLN A 227 -1.41 -3.30 26.18
CA GLN A 227 -2.10 -4.48 25.72
C GLN A 227 -1.51 -5.03 24.41
N PHE A 228 -0.93 -4.19 23.55
CA PHE A 228 -0.37 -4.63 22.25
C PHE A 228 1.10 -4.24 22.10
N THR A 229 1.95 -5.20 21.75
CA THR A 229 3.37 -4.95 21.46
C THR A 229 3.80 -5.65 20.18
N SER A 230 4.44 -4.89 19.28
CA SER A 230 5.00 -5.45 18.04
C SER A 230 6.33 -6.16 18.31
N ARG A 231 6.46 -7.44 17.98
CA ARG A 231 7.73 -8.19 18.06
C ARG A 231 8.57 -8.06 16.80
N GLY A 232 7.97 -7.65 15.68
CA GLY A 232 8.66 -7.42 14.41
C GLY A 232 7.77 -7.65 13.22
N VAL A 233 8.31 -7.34 12.04
CA VAL A 233 7.61 -7.52 10.77
C VAL A 233 8.47 -8.32 9.81
N ARG A 234 7.91 -9.38 9.26
CA ARG A 234 8.51 -10.19 8.21
C ARG A 234 7.89 -9.89 6.87
N LYS A 235 8.69 -9.96 5.82
CA LYS A 235 8.25 -9.71 4.44
C LYS A 235 8.44 -10.98 3.62
N SER A 236 7.45 -11.33 2.81
CA SER A 236 7.60 -12.35 1.78
C SER A 236 8.66 -11.91 0.75
N PRO A 237 9.25 -12.87 0.02
CA PRO A 237 9.85 -12.56 -1.28
C PRO A 237 8.85 -11.80 -2.17
N ALA A 238 9.35 -11.11 -3.19
CA ALA A 238 8.49 -10.44 -4.15
C ALA A 238 7.60 -11.47 -4.86
N ILE A 239 6.29 -11.28 -4.78
CA ILE A 239 5.28 -12.11 -5.42
C ILE A 239 5.01 -11.50 -6.80
N PRO A 240 5.17 -12.24 -7.92
CA PRO A 240 4.98 -11.72 -9.27
C PRO A 240 3.48 -11.64 -9.64
N LEU A 241 2.70 -11.01 -8.76
CA LEU A 241 1.28 -10.75 -8.88
C LEU A 241 0.98 -9.39 -8.25
N GLU A 242 0.07 -8.62 -8.83
CA GLU A 242 -0.61 -7.52 -8.12
C GLU A 242 -1.74 -8.13 -7.30
N ILE A 243 -1.56 -8.22 -5.98
CA ILE A 243 -2.56 -8.79 -5.07
C ILE A 243 -3.69 -7.78 -4.94
N GLU A 244 -4.93 -8.24 -5.14
CA GLU A 244 -6.15 -7.45 -4.97
C GLU A 244 -6.95 -7.89 -3.74
N THR A 245 -6.91 -9.17 -3.37
CA THR A 245 -7.59 -9.71 -2.18
C THR A 245 -6.79 -10.84 -1.56
N MET A 246 -6.92 -11.01 -0.24
CA MET A 246 -6.24 -12.03 0.56
C MET A 246 -7.20 -12.55 1.64
N VAL A 247 -7.07 -13.84 1.98
CA VAL A 247 -7.77 -14.47 3.10
C VAL A 247 -6.83 -15.40 3.84
N LEU A 248 -7.17 -15.65 5.10
CA LEU A 248 -6.48 -16.63 5.95
C LEU A 248 -7.46 -17.75 6.29
N ALA A 249 -7.02 -18.99 6.17
CA ALA A 249 -7.79 -20.14 6.59
C ALA A 249 -6.95 -21.41 6.63
N ASP A 250 -7.24 -22.25 7.62
CA ASP A 250 -6.84 -23.64 7.70
C ASP A 250 -7.63 -24.44 6.66
N LEU A 251 -7.00 -24.70 5.52
CA LEU A 251 -7.63 -25.37 4.39
C LEU A 251 -7.43 -26.90 4.42
N ASP A 252 -6.32 -27.37 4.98
CA ASP A 252 -6.00 -28.81 5.07
C ASP A 252 -6.40 -29.45 6.40
N GLY A 253 -6.84 -28.65 7.38
CA GLY A 253 -7.31 -29.10 8.68
C GLY A 253 -6.18 -29.38 9.68
N ASP A 254 -4.96 -28.87 9.45
CA ASP A 254 -3.81 -29.06 10.33
C ASP A 254 -3.78 -28.11 11.53
N GLY A 255 -4.73 -27.17 11.60
CA GLY A 255 -4.87 -26.17 12.66
C GLY A 255 -4.06 -24.89 12.44
N GLY A 256 -3.22 -24.82 11.41
CA GLY A 256 -2.52 -23.63 10.96
C GLY A 256 -3.25 -22.96 9.81
N ASN A 257 -3.31 -21.62 9.80
CA ASN A 257 -3.91 -20.92 8.67
C ASN A 257 -2.92 -20.80 7.50
N GLU A 258 -3.37 -21.16 6.31
CA GLU A 258 -2.72 -20.77 5.06
C GLU A 258 -3.06 -19.32 4.68
N VAL A 259 -2.15 -18.67 3.97
CA VAL A 259 -2.35 -17.35 3.37
C VAL A 259 -2.74 -17.52 1.91
N ILE A 260 -3.98 -17.20 1.55
CA ILE A 260 -4.47 -17.30 0.18
C ILE A 260 -4.60 -15.90 -0.39
N ALA A 261 -3.80 -15.57 -1.40
CA ALA A 261 -3.79 -14.28 -2.07
C ALA A 261 -4.25 -14.42 -3.52
N ALA A 262 -5.01 -13.45 -4.00
CA ALA A 262 -5.49 -13.42 -5.38
C ALA A 262 -5.16 -12.09 -6.06
N SER A 263 -4.74 -12.17 -7.31
CA SER A 263 -4.76 -11.06 -8.25
C SER A 263 -6.10 -11.04 -9.01
N ARG A 264 -6.19 -10.22 -10.05
CA ARG A 264 -7.35 -10.14 -10.94
C ARG A 264 -7.93 -11.50 -11.37
N SER A 265 -7.12 -12.52 -11.67
CA SER A 265 -7.61 -13.83 -12.14
C SER A 265 -6.80 -15.02 -11.64
N LYS A 266 -5.84 -14.82 -10.74
CA LYS A 266 -4.92 -15.87 -10.27
C LYS A 266 -4.96 -15.95 -8.76
N ILE A 267 -5.03 -17.15 -8.21
CA ILE A 267 -5.01 -17.45 -6.77
C ILE A 267 -3.73 -18.21 -6.43
N ARG A 268 -3.05 -17.82 -5.36
CA ARG A 268 -1.88 -18.50 -4.80
C ARG A 268 -2.10 -18.70 -3.31
N ALA A 269 -1.84 -19.92 -2.84
CA ALA A 269 -1.83 -20.24 -1.43
C ALA A 269 -0.40 -20.40 -0.94
N TYR A 270 -0.13 -19.87 0.25
CA TYR A 270 1.17 -19.87 0.89
C TYR A 270 1.05 -20.42 2.32
N LYS A 271 1.97 -21.30 2.69
CA LYS A 271 2.21 -21.65 4.09
C LYS A 271 3.25 -20.69 4.66
N PHE A 272 2.95 -20.09 5.82
CA PHE A 272 3.91 -19.27 6.55
C PHE A 272 4.48 -20.08 7.72
N ALA A 273 5.61 -20.75 7.48
CA ALA A 273 6.27 -21.64 8.44
C ALA A 273 7.77 -21.33 8.50
N ASP A 274 8.39 -21.52 9.67
CA ASP A 274 9.82 -21.23 9.91
C ASP A 274 10.26 -19.86 9.40
N MET A 275 9.40 -18.85 9.60
CA MET A 275 9.62 -17.48 9.18
C MET A 275 9.76 -17.29 7.66
N LYS A 276 9.21 -18.21 6.86
CA LYS A 276 9.27 -18.18 5.39
C LYS A 276 7.89 -18.36 4.78
N PHE A 277 7.67 -17.69 3.66
CA PHE A 277 6.52 -17.92 2.80
C PHE A 277 6.88 -18.98 1.76
N GLN A 278 6.18 -20.12 1.81
CA GLN A 278 6.28 -21.16 0.80
C GLN A 278 4.97 -21.24 0.03
N GLN A 279 5.01 -21.06 -1.28
CA GLN A 279 3.84 -21.32 -2.12
C GLN A 279 3.57 -22.83 -2.14
N ILE A 280 2.34 -23.22 -1.83
CA ILE A 280 1.93 -24.63 -1.66
C ILE A 280 0.88 -25.06 -2.69
N ALA A 281 0.05 -24.13 -3.16
CA ALA A 281 -0.99 -24.41 -4.16
C ALA A 281 -1.29 -23.17 -5.02
N SER A 282 -1.88 -23.41 -6.18
CA SER A 282 -2.29 -22.34 -7.09
C SER A 282 -3.57 -22.68 -7.84
N TYR A 283 -4.23 -21.66 -8.37
CA TYR A 283 -5.29 -21.82 -9.36
C TYR A 283 -5.37 -20.58 -10.25
N ASP A 284 -5.45 -20.77 -11.56
CA ASP A 284 -5.56 -19.68 -12.54
C ASP A 284 -6.93 -19.76 -13.23
N PHE A 285 -7.77 -18.75 -13.00
CA PHE A 285 -8.97 -18.57 -13.81
C PHE A 285 -8.58 -18.10 -15.22
N PRO A 286 -9.43 -18.37 -16.22
CA PRO A 286 -9.37 -17.69 -17.50
C PRO A 286 -9.22 -16.16 -17.33
N PRO A 287 -8.36 -15.48 -18.12
CA PRO A 287 -8.07 -14.05 -17.94
C PRO A 287 -9.28 -13.09 -18.03
N ASN A 288 -10.40 -13.55 -18.59
CA ASN A 288 -11.65 -12.80 -18.70
C ASN A 288 -12.58 -12.95 -17.47
N ILE A 289 -12.16 -13.71 -16.47
CA ILE A 289 -12.79 -13.75 -15.15
C ILE A 289 -12.01 -12.81 -14.24
N LYS A 290 -12.71 -11.83 -13.66
CA LYS A 290 -12.14 -10.88 -12.71
C LYS A 290 -12.65 -11.21 -11.31
N ILE A 291 -11.72 -11.52 -10.41
CA ILE A 291 -11.96 -11.72 -8.98
C ILE A 291 -12.20 -10.34 -8.36
N HIS A 292 -13.23 -10.25 -7.52
CA HIS A 292 -13.59 -9.05 -6.77
C HIS A 292 -13.34 -9.21 -5.28
N SER A 293 -13.71 -10.35 -4.72
CA SER A 293 -13.40 -10.66 -3.33
C SER A 293 -13.23 -12.15 -3.13
N MET A 294 -12.44 -12.49 -2.12
CA MET A 294 -12.26 -13.85 -1.66
C MET A 294 -12.58 -13.91 -0.16
N HIS A 295 -13.21 -14.98 0.27
CA HIS A 295 -13.52 -15.26 1.67
C HIS A 295 -13.28 -16.74 1.92
N ALA A 296 -12.79 -17.11 3.10
CA ALA A 296 -12.70 -18.50 3.51
C ALA A 296 -13.52 -18.69 4.77
N ALA A 297 -14.38 -19.71 4.77
CA ALA A 297 -15.25 -19.98 5.91
C ALA A 297 -15.74 -21.43 5.88
N LYS A 298 -16.08 -21.93 7.07
CA LYS A 298 -16.93 -23.10 7.23
C LYS A 298 -18.36 -22.62 7.42
N LEU A 299 -19.26 -22.96 6.49
CA LEU A 299 -20.67 -22.58 6.61
C LEU A 299 -21.38 -23.43 7.67
N ALA A 300 -22.49 -22.93 8.19
CA ALA A 300 -23.33 -23.69 9.11
C ALA A 300 -23.79 -25.01 8.49
N GLY A 301 -23.50 -26.13 9.17
CA GLY A 301 -23.81 -27.49 8.70
C GLY A 301 -22.79 -28.07 7.71
N ASP A 302 -21.69 -27.37 7.46
CA ASP A 302 -20.53 -27.83 6.71
C ASP A 302 -19.42 -28.26 7.68
N ASP A 303 -18.65 -29.27 7.32
CA ASP A 303 -17.52 -29.78 8.12
C ASP A 303 -16.17 -29.21 7.68
N GLN A 304 -16.08 -28.71 6.45
CA GLN A 304 -14.84 -28.24 5.84
C GLN A 304 -14.86 -26.73 5.61
N VAL A 305 -13.69 -26.11 5.77
CA VAL A 305 -13.44 -24.74 5.31
C VAL A 305 -13.32 -24.76 3.79
N ARG A 306 -13.96 -23.78 3.13
CA ARG A 306 -13.87 -23.60 1.67
C ARG A 306 -13.56 -22.15 1.34
N ILE A 307 -13.00 -21.94 0.15
CA ILE A 307 -12.75 -20.62 -0.42
C ILE A 307 -13.94 -20.24 -1.29
N TYR A 308 -14.55 -19.10 -0.99
CA TYR A 308 -15.65 -18.50 -1.72
C TYR A 308 -15.12 -17.30 -2.49
N VAL A 309 -15.22 -17.35 -3.81
CA VAL A 309 -14.70 -16.34 -4.72
C VAL A 309 -15.87 -15.62 -5.36
N SER A 310 -16.03 -14.32 -5.06
CA SER A 310 -16.89 -13.43 -5.82
C SER A 310 -16.13 -12.92 -7.03
N ALA A 311 -16.60 -13.27 -8.22
CA ALA A 311 -15.97 -12.88 -9.48
C ALA A 311 -17.02 -12.56 -10.53
N ASN A 312 -16.61 -11.91 -11.62
CA ASN A 312 -17.46 -11.70 -12.78
C ASN A 312 -16.76 -12.13 -14.08
N ARG A 313 -17.57 -12.37 -15.11
CA ARG A 313 -17.13 -12.51 -16.50
C ARG A 313 -17.85 -11.46 -17.33
N GLY A 314 -17.10 -10.46 -17.80
CA GLY A 314 -17.71 -9.25 -18.36
C GLY A 314 -18.53 -8.54 -17.28
N ARG A 315 -19.85 -8.45 -17.46
CA ARG A 315 -20.76 -7.84 -16.48
C ARG A 315 -21.50 -8.82 -15.58
N PHE A 316 -21.39 -10.12 -15.85
CA PHE A 316 -22.22 -11.13 -15.19
C PHE A 316 -21.45 -11.82 -14.06
N PRO A 317 -22.09 -12.10 -12.91
CA PRO A 317 -21.46 -12.83 -11.82
C PRO A 317 -21.02 -14.21 -12.31
N HIS A 318 -19.80 -14.56 -11.92
CA HIS A 318 -19.14 -15.81 -12.26
C HIS A 318 -18.39 -16.33 -11.03
N SER A 319 -19.09 -16.37 -9.90
CA SER A 319 -18.48 -16.77 -8.64
C SER A 319 -18.15 -18.26 -8.63
N ALA A 320 -17.21 -18.63 -7.76
CA ALA A 320 -16.70 -19.98 -7.65
C ALA A 320 -16.46 -20.36 -6.19
N ILE A 321 -16.39 -21.67 -5.94
CA ILE A 321 -16.05 -22.26 -4.65
C ILE A 321 -14.93 -23.24 -4.88
N LEU A 322 -13.86 -23.08 -4.11
CA LEU A 322 -12.68 -23.91 -4.16
C LEU A 322 -12.45 -24.58 -2.79
N ASP A 323 -11.77 -25.70 -2.81
CA ASP A 323 -11.16 -26.34 -1.66
C ASP A 323 -9.70 -26.70 -1.96
N TRP A 324 -9.03 -27.22 -0.94
CA TRP A 324 -7.68 -27.76 -1.05
C TRP A 324 -7.59 -28.95 -0.10
N ASP A 325 -6.96 -30.03 -0.54
CA ASP A 325 -6.89 -31.28 0.24
C ASP A 325 -5.54 -31.47 0.95
N GLY A 326 -4.70 -30.43 0.99
CA GLY A 326 -3.33 -30.48 1.50
C GLY A 326 -2.30 -30.91 0.45
N THR A 327 -2.72 -31.31 -0.75
CA THR A 327 -1.84 -31.77 -1.81
C THR A 327 -2.15 -31.13 -3.16
N GLY A 328 -1.11 -30.89 -3.97
CA GLY A 328 -1.30 -30.31 -5.30
C GLY A 328 -1.88 -28.89 -5.29
N ASP A 329 -2.60 -28.56 -6.36
CA ASP A 329 -3.20 -27.24 -6.60
C ASP A 329 -4.61 -27.13 -5.98
N LEU A 330 -5.16 -25.91 -5.94
CA LEU A 330 -6.52 -25.70 -5.43
C LEU A 330 -7.55 -26.34 -6.38
N ASN A 331 -8.58 -26.96 -5.82
CA ASN A 331 -9.60 -27.68 -6.55
C ASN A 331 -10.88 -26.84 -6.68
N ILE A 332 -11.47 -26.77 -7.88
CA ILE A 332 -12.77 -26.14 -8.08
C ILE A 332 -13.88 -27.13 -7.72
N LEU A 333 -14.65 -26.80 -6.70
CA LEU A 333 -15.86 -27.54 -6.32
C LEU A 333 -17.07 -27.07 -7.11
N LYS A 334 -17.16 -25.77 -7.37
CA LYS A 334 -18.24 -25.16 -8.14
C LYS A 334 -17.77 -23.91 -8.86
N GLU A 335 -18.18 -23.74 -10.11
CA GLU A 335 -17.98 -22.52 -10.89
C GLU A 335 -19.30 -22.04 -11.50
N ARG A 336 -19.27 -20.86 -12.14
CA ARG A 336 -20.42 -20.25 -12.84
C ARG A 336 -21.60 -20.02 -11.92
N ILE A 337 -21.33 -19.65 -10.67
CA ILE A 337 -22.37 -19.25 -9.74
C ILE A 337 -22.83 -17.85 -10.16
N ASN A 338 -24.06 -17.76 -10.65
CA ASN A 338 -24.66 -16.53 -11.14
C ASN A 338 -25.09 -15.58 -10.00
N TRP A 339 -24.32 -15.50 -8.93
CA TRP A 339 -24.49 -14.60 -7.79
C TRP A 339 -23.10 -14.14 -7.37
N TYR A 340 -22.93 -12.89 -6.94
CA TYR A 340 -21.83 -12.59 -6.03
C TYR A 340 -22.13 -13.26 -4.70
N ILE A 341 -21.12 -13.87 -4.09
CA ILE A 341 -21.27 -14.68 -2.87
C ILE A 341 -20.24 -14.28 -1.82
N ARG A 342 -20.67 -14.25 -0.56
CA ARG A 342 -19.81 -13.98 0.59
C ARG A 342 -20.35 -14.73 1.80
N PRO A 343 -19.55 -15.59 2.45
CA PRO A 343 -19.85 -16.06 3.79
C PRO A 343 -19.88 -14.89 4.77
N VAL A 344 -20.95 -14.81 5.56
CA VAL A 344 -21.11 -13.78 6.60
C VAL A 344 -21.64 -14.43 7.87
N PHE A 345 -21.16 -13.97 9.02
CA PHE A 345 -21.83 -14.27 10.28
C PHE A 345 -23.20 -13.60 10.29
N TRP A 346 -24.20 -14.31 10.78
CA TRP A 346 -25.53 -13.77 10.98
C TRP A 346 -26.11 -14.18 12.34
N PRO A 347 -26.62 -13.23 13.13
CA PRO A 347 -27.20 -13.49 14.44
C PRO A 347 -28.23 -14.64 14.44
N GLY A 348 -28.07 -15.58 15.37
CA GLY A 348 -28.94 -16.76 15.52
C GLY A 348 -28.82 -17.83 14.42
N LYS A 349 -28.02 -17.61 13.37
CA LYS A 349 -27.78 -18.58 12.29
C LYS A 349 -26.32 -19.02 12.16
N GLY A 350 -25.38 -18.25 12.71
CA GLY A 350 -23.95 -18.47 12.53
C GLY A 350 -23.50 -18.08 11.12
N MET A 351 -22.49 -18.77 10.58
CA MET A 351 -21.96 -18.49 9.24
C MET A 351 -22.93 -18.94 8.14
N ILE A 352 -23.54 -17.98 7.44
CA ILE A 352 -24.42 -18.20 6.29
C ILE A 352 -23.73 -17.80 4.98
N LEU A 353 -24.22 -18.30 3.85
CA LEU A 353 -23.81 -17.79 2.55
C LEU A 353 -24.74 -16.66 2.13
N ALA A 354 -24.25 -15.43 2.11
CA ALA A 354 -24.96 -14.29 1.55
C ALA A 354 -24.64 -14.15 0.05
N GLY A 355 -25.56 -13.54 -0.69
CA GLY A 355 -25.32 -13.20 -2.08
C GLY A 355 -26.17 -12.06 -2.61
N GLN A 356 -25.66 -11.48 -3.69
CA GLN A 356 -26.25 -10.36 -4.40
C GLN A 356 -26.16 -10.59 -5.92
N LYS A 357 -27.21 -10.23 -6.65
CA LYS A 357 -27.23 -10.31 -8.12
C LYS A 357 -26.57 -9.09 -8.73
N ASP A 358 -26.14 -9.22 -9.98
CA ASP A 358 -25.78 -8.08 -10.82
C ASP A 358 -26.99 -7.23 -11.20
N SER A 359 -26.76 -5.93 -11.35
CA SER A 359 -27.66 -4.99 -12.01
C SER A 359 -27.02 -4.49 -13.32
N PRO A 360 -27.79 -4.37 -14.41
CA PRO A 360 -27.30 -3.69 -15.61
C PRO A 360 -27.23 -2.17 -15.44
N ASN A 361 -27.78 -1.61 -14.35
CA ASN A 361 -27.88 -0.18 -14.13
C ASN A 361 -26.70 0.32 -13.30
N ILE A 362 -26.14 1.45 -13.72
CA ILE A 362 -25.13 2.17 -12.94
C ILE A 362 -25.71 2.79 -11.67
N SER A 363 -26.99 3.18 -11.67
CA SER A 363 -27.69 3.72 -10.50
C SER A 363 -27.74 2.76 -9.32
N ASP A 364 -27.58 1.47 -9.59
CA ASP A 364 -27.58 0.40 -8.60
C ASP A 364 -26.14 -0.09 -8.35
N ASP A 365 -25.11 0.65 -8.76
CA ASP A 365 -23.71 0.28 -8.57
C ASP A 365 -23.36 -1.09 -9.17
N PHE A 366 -24.06 -1.47 -10.24
CA PHE A 366 -24.01 -2.79 -10.88
C PHE A 366 -24.42 -3.97 -9.98
N LEU A 367 -25.08 -3.71 -8.85
CA LEU A 367 -25.56 -4.70 -7.90
C LEU A 367 -27.06 -4.51 -7.67
N GLN A 368 -27.86 -5.58 -7.81
CA GLN A 368 -29.29 -5.49 -7.51
C GLN A 368 -29.52 -5.08 -6.05
N PRO A 369 -30.53 -4.24 -5.76
CA PRO A 369 -30.83 -3.83 -4.40
C PRO A 369 -31.08 -5.02 -3.47
N GLY A 370 -30.38 -5.00 -2.33
CA GLY A 370 -30.54 -5.97 -1.26
C GLY A 370 -29.56 -7.15 -1.32
N VAL A 371 -29.17 -7.60 -0.13
CA VAL A 371 -28.38 -8.80 0.09
C VAL A 371 -29.31 -9.90 0.59
N PHE A 372 -29.13 -11.12 0.10
CA PHE A 372 -29.99 -12.25 0.42
C PHE A 372 -29.17 -13.40 0.98
N GLU A 373 -29.71 -14.09 1.96
CA GLU A 373 -29.26 -15.44 2.31
C GLU A 373 -29.46 -16.37 1.10
N LEU A 374 -28.48 -17.19 0.79
CA LEU A 374 -28.55 -18.19 -0.27
C LEU A 374 -28.77 -19.57 0.33
N ASN A 375 -29.88 -20.18 -0.05
CA ASN A 375 -30.30 -21.49 0.42
C ASN A 375 -29.83 -22.60 -0.52
N GLY A 376 -29.53 -23.76 0.05
CA GLY A 376 -29.13 -24.98 -0.65
C GLY A 376 -27.66 -25.33 -0.46
N ASN A 377 -27.26 -26.50 -0.93
CA ASN A 377 -25.85 -26.89 -0.88
C ASN A 377 -25.07 -26.13 -1.98
N PRO A 378 -24.06 -25.33 -1.62
CA PRO A 378 -23.37 -24.45 -2.56
C PRO A 378 -22.49 -25.21 -3.57
N VAL A 379 -22.11 -26.46 -3.25
CA VAL A 379 -21.27 -27.32 -4.10
C VAL A 379 -22.14 -28.25 -4.97
N LYS A 380 -23.08 -28.96 -4.34
CA LYS A 380 -23.86 -30.05 -4.97
C LYS A 380 -25.18 -29.59 -5.60
N GLY A 381 -25.70 -28.42 -5.21
CA GLY A 381 -27.04 -27.96 -5.58
C GLY A 381 -27.06 -26.69 -6.43
N SER A 382 -28.27 -26.22 -6.73
CA SER A 382 -28.49 -24.84 -7.18
C SER A 382 -28.74 -23.96 -5.97
N LEU A 383 -28.03 -22.83 -5.90
CA LEU A 383 -28.28 -21.80 -4.90
C LEU A 383 -29.59 -21.09 -5.23
N LYS A 384 -30.47 -20.99 -4.24
CA LYS A 384 -31.75 -20.30 -4.34
C LYS A 384 -31.75 -19.08 -3.43
N ARG A 385 -32.38 -18.00 -3.90
CA ARG A 385 -32.61 -16.81 -3.08
C ARG A 385 -33.47 -17.17 -1.87
N GLY A 386 -32.93 -16.94 -0.68
CA GLY A 386 -33.61 -17.05 0.61
C GLY A 386 -34.16 -15.71 1.08
N MET A 387 -34.07 -15.47 2.39
CA MET A 387 -34.52 -14.23 3.01
C MET A 387 -33.62 -13.06 2.63
N LYS A 388 -34.21 -11.87 2.50
CA LYS A 388 -33.44 -10.62 2.43
C LYS A 388 -32.87 -10.33 3.81
N LEU A 389 -31.59 -10.01 3.89
CA LEU A 389 -30.94 -9.59 5.12
C LEU A 389 -31.42 -8.17 5.49
N LEU A 390 -31.69 -7.94 6.78
CA LEU A 390 -31.99 -6.59 7.29
C LEU A 390 -30.66 -5.85 7.46
N LEU A 391 -30.39 -4.94 6.54
CA LEU A 391 -29.18 -4.13 6.49
C LEU A 391 -29.58 -2.67 6.23
N PRO A 392 -28.73 -1.69 6.58
CA PRO A 392 -28.96 -0.30 6.24
C PRO A 392 -29.22 -0.08 4.74
N GLU A 393 -29.87 1.03 4.40
CA GLU A 393 -30.09 1.36 3.00
C GLU A 393 -28.75 1.54 2.26
N LYS A 394 -28.71 1.12 0.99
CA LYS A 394 -27.53 1.16 0.11
C LYS A 394 -26.34 0.26 0.50
N THR A 395 -26.47 -0.53 1.56
CA THR A 395 -25.49 -1.59 1.89
C THR A 395 -25.47 -2.66 0.80
N ASN A 396 -24.27 -3.05 0.37
CA ASN A 396 -24.03 -4.11 -0.62
C ASN A 396 -23.34 -5.33 0.01
N LEU A 397 -23.07 -6.37 -0.78
CA LEU A 397 -22.49 -7.61 -0.26
C LEU A 397 -21.10 -7.43 0.38
N PHE A 398 -20.33 -6.42 -0.03
CA PHE A 398 -18.89 -6.31 0.27
C PHE A 398 -18.56 -5.30 1.37
N ASP A 399 -19.53 -4.54 1.86
CA ASP A 399 -19.27 -3.33 2.63
C ASP A 399 -19.66 -3.40 4.11
N PHE A 400 -20.17 -4.53 4.60
CA PHE A 400 -20.65 -4.66 5.98
C PHE A 400 -20.03 -5.81 6.78
N VAL A 401 -20.14 -5.69 8.11
CA VAL A 401 -20.01 -6.75 9.13
C VAL A 401 -21.11 -6.57 10.18
N VAL A 402 -21.48 -7.65 10.85
CA VAL A 402 -22.48 -7.67 11.93
C VAL A 402 -21.90 -8.41 13.11
N ASP A 403 -21.90 -7.80 14.29
CA ASP A 403 -21.47 -8.41 15.55
C ASP A 403 -21.99 -7.61 16.75
N ASP A 404 -21.80 -8.13 17.97
CA ASP A 404 -22.07 -7.41 19.23
C ASP A 404 -20.86 -6.53 19.59
N PHE A 405 -20.74 -5.37 18.95
CA PHE A 405 -19.55 -4.52 19.07
C PHE A 405 -19.46 -3.80 20.41
N ASN A 406 -20.55 -3.74 21.17
CA ASN A 406 -20.61 -3.01 22.44
C ASN A 406 -20.71 -3.91 23.69
N GLY A 407 -20.91 -5.22 23.50
CA GLY A 407 -21.00 -6.24 24.56
C GLY A 407 -22.33 -6.28 25.32
N ASP A 408 -23.41 -5.72 24.76
CA ASP A 408 -24.73 -5.66 25.41
C ASP A 408 -25.66 -6.84 25.06
N GLY A 409 -25.20 -7.76 24.22
CA GLY A 409 -25.94 -8.93 23.75
C GLY A 409 -26.88 -8.66 22.58
N THR A 410 -26.91 -7.43 22.06
CA THR A 410 -27.53 -7.10 20.77
C THR A 410 -26.47 -7.04 19.68
N TYR A 411 -26.90 -6.88 18.42
CA TYR A 411 -25.99 -6.95 17.28
C TYR A 411 -26.07 -5.67 16.48
N GLU A 412 -24.94 -4.98 16.36
CA GLU A 412 -24.80 -3.81 15.51
C GLU A 412 -24.33 -4.20 14.10
N THR A 413 -24.58 -3.31 13.16
CA THR A 413 -24.06 -3.41 11.79
C THR A 413 -23.08 -2.29 11.52
N VAL A 414 -21.85 -2.64 11.14
CA VAL A 414 -20.86 -1.67 10.63
C VAL A 414 -20.88 -1.73 9.12
N THR A 415 -20.92 -0.57 8.45
CA THR A 415 -20.80 -0.45 7.00
C THR A 415 -19.72 0.52 6.59
N LEU A 416 -19.14 0.34 5.40
CA LEU A 416 -18.33 1.33 4.70
C LEU A 416 -19.15 2.01 3.62
N ASP A 417 -19.23 3.34 3.64
CA ASP A 417 -19.89 4.10 2.57
C ASP A 417 -18.94 4.40 1.39
N ASP A 418 -19.51 5.00 0.35
CA ASP A 418 -18.80 5.44 -0.86
C ASP A 418 -17.75 6.53 -0.60
N ARG A 419 -17.83 7.21 0.55
CA ARG A 419 -16.87 8.20 1.05
C ARG A 419 -15.80 7.59 1.93
N GLU A 420 -15.72 6.26 2.01
CA GLU A 420 -14.74 5.53 2.82
C GLU A 420 -14.93 5.81 4.33
N LEU A 421 -16.16 6.13 4.77
CA LEU A 421 -16.47 6.32 6.19
C LEU A 421 -17.09 5.05 6.76
N LEU A 422 -16.69 4.72 7.99
CA LEU A 422 -17.34 3.69 8.79
C LEU A 422 -18.62 4.27 9.39
N ASN A 423 -19.71 3.55 9.23
CA ASN A 423 -21.00 3.87 9.83
C ASN A 423 -21.41 2.70 10.73
N LEU A 424 -21.76 3.00 11.98
CA LEU A 424 -22.27 2.00 12.92
C LEU A 424 -23.77 2.22 13.14
N TYR A 425 -24.52 1.15 12.93
CA TYR A 425 -25.96 1.10 13.11
C TYR A 425 -26.30 0.13 14.24
N ASN A 426 -27.29 0.48 15.06
CA ASN A 426 -27.80 -0.41 16.09
C ASN A 426 -28.68 -1.54 15.51
N GLU A 427 -29.29 -2.34 16.37
CA GLU A 427 -30.16 -3.47 16.03
C GLU A 427 -31.45 -3.06 15.30
N THR A 428 -31.90 -1.81 15.48
CA THR A 428 -33.04 -1.21 14.76
C THR A 428 -32.65 -0.53 13.44
N LEU A 429 -31.37 -0.58 13.07
CA LEU A 429 -30.77 0.09 11.91
C LEU A 429 -30.76 1.64 12.01
N ASP A 430 -30.78 2.18 13.23
CA ASP A 430 -30.54 3.59 13.50
C ASP A 430 -29.03 3.86 13.50
N LEU A 431 -28.60 4.91 12.78
CA LEU A 431 -27.20 5.32 12.72
C LEU A 431 -26.78 5.95 14.06
N ILE A 432 -25.84 5.31 14.77
CA ILE A 432 -25.39 5.75 16.10
C ILE A 432 -23.99 6.34 16.10
N TRP A 433 -23.15 6.04 15.10
CA TRP A 433 -21.80 6.60 14.99
C TRP A 433 -21.29 6.63 13.55
N VAL A 434 -20.45 7.63 13.23
CA VAL A 434 -19.77 7.78 11.93
C VAL A 434 -18.31 8.13 12.18
N SER A 435 -17.39 7.52 11.45
CA SER A 435 -15.96 7.83 11.57
C SER A 435 -15.63 9.24 11.09
N SER A 436 -14.67 9.87 11.76
CA SER A 436 -14.04 11.11 11.30
C SER A 436 -12.93 10.85 10.28
N ALA A 437 -12.33 9.66 10.32
CA ALA A 437 -11.27 9.23 9.41
C ALA A 437 -11.79 8.34 8.28
N SER A 438 -10.98 8.25 7.22
CA SER A 438 -11.22 7.44 6.02
C SER A 438 -10.64 6.03 6.19
N TYR A 439 -11.44 5.03 5.86
CA TYR A 439 -11.16 3.61 6.03
C TYR A 439 -11.64 2.80 4.82
N GLY A 440 -11.04 1.62 4.61
CA GLY A 440 -11.50 0.69 3.59
C GLY A 440 -11.37 1.21 2.15
N GLY A 441 -10.41 2.09 1.89
CA GLY A 441 -10.09 2.48 0.52
C GLY A 441 -9.65 1.27 -0.31
N SER A 442 -10.12 1.17 -1.56
CA SER A 442 -9.70 0.09 -2.46
C SER A 442 -9.60 0.54 -3.91
N LYS A 443 -8.74 -0.16 -4.67
CA LYS A 443 -8.64 -0.04 -6.14
C LYS A 443 -9.51 -1.06 -6.90
N ARG A 444 -10.20 -1.97 -6.20
CA ARG A 444 -11.09 -2.95 -6.83
C ARG A 444 -12.36 -2.27 -7.31
N PHE A 445 -12.91 -2.72 -8.43
CA PHE A 445 -14.11 -2.09 -9.01
C PHE A 445 -14.95 -3.04 -9.88
N PHE A 446 -16.24 -2.73 -9.99
CA PHE A 446 -17.11 -3.13 -11.09
C PHE A 446 -17.05 -2.13 -12.23
N GLY A 447 -17.33 -2.60 -13.45
CA GLY A 447 -17.26 -1.80 -14.68
C GLY A 447 -16.32 -2.42 -15.71
N PRO A 448 -16.45 -2.02 -16.99
CA PRO A 448 -15.62 -2.54 -18.08
C PRO A 448 -14.14 -2.21 -17.88
N SER A 449 -13.23 -3.03 -18.45
CA SER A 449 -11.83 -2.61 -18.57
C SER A 449 -11.74 -1.37 -19.44
N ILE A 450 -10.76 -0.50 -19.18
CA ILE A 450 -10.54 0.74 -19.96
C ILE A 450 -10.51 0.46 -21.47
N GLU A 451 -9.94 -0.68 -21.88
CA GLU A 451 -9.90 -1.14 -23.29
C GLU A 451 -11.27 -1.38 -23.93
N ASP A 452 -12.27 -1.84 -23.17
CA ASP A 452 -13.64 -2.06 -23.67
C ASP A 452 -14.43 -0.74 -23.79
N ALA A 453 -14.02 0.30 -23.06
CA ALA A 453 -14.68 1.60 -23.03
C ALA A 453 -14.35 2.48 -24.25
N GLU A 454 -13.25 2.18 -24.95
CA GLU A 454 -12.76 2.89 -26.14
C GLU A 454 -13.35 2.38 -27.46
N ALA A 455 -14.09 1.26 -27.44
CA ALA A 455 -14.68 0.64 -28.64
C ALA A 455 -15.92 1.36 -29.21
N ASP A 456 -16.39 2.43 -28.54
CA ASP A 456 -17.60 3.15 -28.93
C ASP A 456 -17.27 4.58 -29.39
N GLY A 457 -17.58 4.84 -30.67
CA GLY A 457 -17.34 6.10 -31.37
C GLY A 457 -18.06 7.35 -30.80
N PRO A 458 -18.03 8.49 -31.51
CA PRO A 458 -18.29 9.82 -30.96
C PRO A 458 -19.75 10.17 -30.60
N GLU A 459 -20.71 9.24 -30.69
CA GLU A 459 -22.12 9.49 -30.38
C GLU A 459 -22.45 9.21 -28.89
N GLY A 460 -21.95 10.05 -27.99
CA GLY A 460 -22.03 9.85 -26.54
C GLY A 460 -23.04 10.72 -25.80
N TYR A 461 -24.33 10.35 -25.78
CA TYR A 461 -25.32 10.88 -24.83
C TYR A 461 -26.47 9.88 -24.53
N SER A 462 -26.15 8.67 -24.08
CA SER A 462 -27.16 7.81 -23.42
C SER A 462 -26.58 7.14 -22.18
N GLU A 463 -27.43 6.89 -21.17
CA GLU A 463 -27.07 6.23 -19.91
C GLU A 463 -26.38 4.87 -20.12
N LYS A 464 -26.72 4.16 -21.21
CA LYS A 464 -26.06 2.92 -21.67
C LYS A 464 -24.59 3.08 -22.09
N ILE A 465 -24.15 4.31 -22.38
CA ILE A 465 -22.76 4.66 -22.75
C ILE A 465 -22.01 5.15 -21.50
N SER A 466 -22.67 5.93 -20.64
CA SER A 466 -22.11 6.37 -19.35
C SER A 466 -21.78 5.19 -18.42
N SER A 467 -22.64 4.17 -18.40
CA SER A 467 -22.40 2.89 -17.71
C SER A 467 -21.20 2.11 -18.28
N ARG A 468 -20.76 2.41 -19.51
CA ARG A 468 -19.58 1.79 -20.13
C ARG A 468 -18.27 2.50 -19.80
N ARG A 469 -18.32 3.63 -19.10
CA ARG A 469 -17.12 4.39 -18.73
C ARG A 469 -16.92 4.55 -17.24
N THR A 470 -17.93 4.28 -16.42
CA THR A 470 -17.85 4.54 -14.98
C THR A 470 -17.46 3.28 -14.21
N LEU A 471 -16.48 3.41 -13.32
CA LEU A 471 -16.04 2.39 -12.39
C LEU A 471 -16.75 2.60 -11.05
N VAL A 472 -17.30 1.52 -10.51
CA VAL A 472 -17.89 1.48 -9.17
C VAL A 472 -16.90 0.76 -8.28
N PHE A 473 -16.28 1.47 -7.34
CA PHE A 473 -15.27 0.87 -6.49
C PHE A 473 -15.89 -0.01 -5.40
N ILE A 474 -15.29 -1.17 -5.19
CA ILE A 474 -15.67 -2.11 -4.15
C ILE A 474 -14.85 -1.75 -2.91
N PRO A 475 -15.47 -1.48 -1.76
CA PRO A 475 -14.73 -1.09 -0.56
C PRO A 475 -13.75 -2.19 -0.13
N GLY A 476 -12.73 -1.78 0.61
CA GLY A 476 -11.82 -2.68 1.33
C GLY A 476 -12.61 -3.58 2.28
N ARG A 477 -12.00 -4.72 2.64
CA ARG A 477 -12.58 -5.63 3.63
C ARG A 477 -12.85 -4.87 4.94
N LEU A 478 -13.88 -5.33 5.65
CA LEU A 478 -14.05 -5.15 7.09
C LEU A 478 -13.91 -6.53 7.72
N ASP A 479 -13.08 -6.66 8.75
CA ASP A 479 -12.87 -7.89 9.50
C ASP A 479 -13.21 -7.66 10.97
N ALA A 480 -14.15 -8.42 11.51
CA ALA A 480 -14.62 -8.30 12.88
C ALA A 480 -14.21 -9.55 13.67
N LYS A 481 -13.49 -9.36 14.78
CA LYS A 481 -12.93 -10.45 15.56
C LYS A 481 -12.56 -9.99 16.96
N ASP A 482 -12.82 -10.82 17.96
CA ASP A 482 -12.31 -10.63 19.32
C ASP A 482 -10.80 -10.92 19.36
N ILE A 483 -9.99 -9.86 19.28
CA ILE A 483 -8.53 -9.88 19.27
C ILE A 483 -8.00 -9.75 20.70
N THR A 484 -8.71 -9.00 21.56
CA THR A 484 -8.33 -8.76 22.95
C THR A 484 -8.71 -9.90 23.90
N GLY A 485 -9.64 -10.77 23.49
CA GLY A 485 -10.19 -11.89 24.25
C GLY A 485 -11.12 -11.48 25.38
N ASP A 486 -11.65 -10.25 25.35
CA ASP A 486 -12.60 -9.76 26.36
C ASP A 486 -14.06 -10.10 26.02
N GLY A 487 -14.30 -10.78 24.90
CA GLY A 487 -15.62 -11.13 24.38
C GLY A 487 -16.25 -10.04 23.53
N ILE A 488 -15.58 -8.90 23.33
CA ILE A 488 -16.02 -7.80 22.47
C ILE A 488 -15.20 -7.83 21.16
N PRO A 489 -15.85 -7.95 20.00
CA PRO A 489 -15.15 -7.98 18.72
C PRO A 489 -14.56 -6.59 18.38
N GLU A 490 -13.30 -6.60 17.95
CA GLU A 490 -12.67 -5.46 17.31
C GLU A 490 -12.86 -5.47 15.79
N ILE A 491 -12.74 -4.30 15.17
CA ILE A 491 -12.80 -4.12 13.72
C ILE A 491 -11.39 -3.83 13.20
N VAL A 492 -10.85 -4.74 12.41
CA VAL A 492 -9.63 -4.52 11.65
C VAL A 492 -9.99 -3.93 10.29
N VAL A 493 -9.35 -2.83 9.93
CA VAL A 493 -9.64 -2.09 8.70
C VAL A 493 -8.41 -1.39 8.13
N SER A 494 -8.31 -1.32 6.80
CA SER A 494 -7.25 -0.55 6.15
C SER A 494 -7.57 0.95 6.16
N THR A 495 -6.53 1.77 6.18
CA THR A 495 -6.61 3.22 6.02
C THR A 495 -5.54 3.69 5.05
N HIS A 496 -5.84 4.69 4.24
CA HIS A 496 -4.92 5.21 3.23
C HIS A 496 -4.72 6.71 3.41
N GLY A 497 -3.55 7.19 2.97
CA GLY A 497 -3.21 8.62 3.00
C GLY A 497 -4.13 9.48 2.13
N ASN A 498 -3.86 10.79 2.10
CA ASN A 498 -4.66 11.79 1.38
C ASN A 498 -4.97 11.38 -0.07
N ASN A 499 -6.18 10.84 -0.28
CA ASN A 499 -6.67 10.50 -1.61
C ASN A 499 -7.23 11.76 -2.31
N ALA A 500 -6.36 12.63 -2.84
CA ALA A 500 -6.77 13.76 -3.68
C ALA A 500 -7.49 13.30 -4.96
N SER A 501 -7.25 12.05 -5.40
CA SER A 501 -7.91 11.47 -6.56
C SER A 501 -9.36 10.99 -6.32
N ARG A 502 -9.87 11.03 -5.08
CA ARG A 502 -11.27 10.69 -4.77
C ARG A 502 -12.29 11.53 -5.56
N PHE A 503 -11.88 12.73 -5.98
CA PHE A 503 -12.70 13.67 -6.75
C PHE A 503 -12.65 13.40 -8.26
N LEU A 504 -11.77 12.51 -8.73
CA LEU A 504 -11.68 12.10 -10.12
C LEU A 504 -12.50 10.83 -10.33
N ALA A 505 -13.44 10.88 -11.28
CA ALA A 505 -14.17 9.69 -11.69
C ALA A 505 -13.17 8.63 -12.20
N ASN A 506 -13.37 7.37 -11.79
CA ASN A 506 -12.63 6.19 -12.27
C ASN A 506 -11.15 6.08 -11.87
N THR A 507 -10.61 6.99 -11.06
CA THR A 507 -9.20 6.93 -10.65
C THR A 507 -9.10 6.90 -9.14
N ARG A 508 -8.37 5.91 -8.61
CA ARG A 508 -7.96 5.87 -7.21
C ARG A 508 -6.46 5.65 -7.10
N VAL A 509 -5.77 6.64 -6.56
CA VAL A 509 -4.34 6.62 -6.27
C VAL A 509 -4.17 6.67 -4.77
N TYR A 510 -3.37 5.74 -4.27
CA TYR A 510 -2.95 5.66 -2.89
C TYR A 510 -1.42 5.63 -2.89
N ASP A 511 -0.81 6.52 -2.10
CA ASP A 511 0.63 6.68 -1.93
C ASP A 511 1.16 6.00 -0.66
N GLY A 512 0.26 5.61 0.24
CA GLY A 512 0.56 4.78 1.38
C GLY A 512 -0.71 4.38 2.11
N GLY A 513 -0.58 3.39 3.00
CA GLY A 513 -1.66 2.97 3.87
C GLY A 513 -1.16 2.25 5.11
N SER A 514 -2.09 2.02 6.03
CA SER A 514 -1.88 1.26 7.25
C SER A 514 -3.06 0.32 7.46
N VAL A 515 -2.93 -0.61 8.40
CA VAL A 515 -4.05 -1.36 8.96
C VAL A 515 -4.25 -0.89 10.39
N ALA A 516 -5.49 -0.55 10.73
CA ALA A 516 -5.91 -0.12 12.05
C ALA A 516 -6.83 -1.18 12.67
N CYS A 517 -6.80 -1.29 13.99
CA CYS A 517 -7.73 -2.06 14.79
C CYS A 517 -8.54 -1.10 15.65
N LEU A 518 -9.86 -1.19 15.56
CA LEU A 518 -10.80 -0.30 16.24
C LEU A 518 -11.64 -1.10 17.24
N THR A 519 -11.91 -0.52 18.40
CA THR A 519 -12.82 -1.07 19.41
C THR A 519 -13.88 -0.05 19.78
N TRP A 520 -15.05 -0.50 20.23
CA TRP A 520 -16.08 0.39 20.72
C TRP A 520 -15.80 0.83 22.16
N ARG A 521 -15.55 2.12 22.38
CA ARG A 521 -15.40 2.70 23.72
C ARG A 521 -15.98 4.11 23.75
N GLN A 522 -16.58 4.48 24.88
CA GLN A 522 -17.07 5.85 25.13
C GLN A 522 -18.08 6.36 24.07
N GLY A 523 -18.88 5.48 23.48
CA GLY A 523 -19.89 5.86 22.49
C GLY A 523 -19.37 6.04 21.05
N GLY A 524 -18.19 5.50 20.74
CA GLY A 524 -17.64 5.50 19.39
C GLY A 524 -16.61 4.39 19.16
N LEU A 525 -16.30 4.12 17.89
CA LEU A 525 -15.13 3.31 17.55
C LEU A 525 -13.87 4.15 17.71
N ILE A 526 -12.94 3.67 18.54
CA ILE A 526 -11.62 4.28 18.75
C ILE A 526 -10.53 3.31 18.31
N GLU A 527 -9.41 3.85 17.86
CA GLU A 527 -8.27 3.04 17.43
C GLU A 527 -7.51 2.49 18.62
N LEU A 528 -7.36 1.16 18.68
CA LEU A 528 -6.51 0.47 19.66
C LEU A 528 -5.05 0.49 19.23
N TRP A 529 -4.80 0.25 17.95
CA TRP A 529 -3.47 0.27 17.37
C TRP A 529 -3.56 0.45 15.87
N ARG A 530 -2.45 0.85 15.27
CA ARG A 530 -2.28 0.90 13.82
C ARG A 530 -0.88 0.49 13.42
N THR A 531 -0.74 -0.20 12.31
CA THR A 531 0.58 -0.46 11.72
C THR A 531 1.23 0.85 11.28
N SER A 532 2.56 0.94 11.34
CA SER A 532 3.28 2.01 10.65
C SER A 532 2.83 2.14 9.19
N ARG A 533 2.89 3.35 8.65
CA ARG A 533 2.57 3.60 7.25
C ARG A 533 3.44 2.73 6.33
N LEU A 534 2.77 1.97 5.47
CA LEU A 534 3.36 1.24 4.36
C LEU A 534 3.29 2.10 3.11
N GLU A 535 4.44 2.31 2.47
CA GLU A 535 4.52 2.97 1.16
C GLU A 535 3.74 2.19 0.09
N GLY A 536 3.11 2.89 -0.83
CA GLY A 536 2.27 2.27 -1.88
C GLY A 536 0.84 1.98 -1.43
N TYR A 537 0.33 0.79 -1.70
CA TYR A 537 -1.07 0.45 -1.47
C TYR A 537 -1.23 -0.82 -0.64
N VAL A 538 -2.00 -0.70 0.46
CA VAL A 538 -2.49 -1.85 1.23
C VAL A 538 -3.70 -2.42 0.49
N ALA A 539 -3.54 -3.60 -0.10
CA ALA A 539 -4.54 -4.22 -0.95
C ALA A 539 -5.62 -4.98 -0.17
N ASP A 540 -5.19 -5.80 0.78
CA ASP A 540 -6.05 -6.56 1.69
C ASP A 540 -5.21 -6.99 2.91
N TYR A 541 -5.85 -7.53 3.92
CA TYR A 541 -5.20 -7.97 5.16
C TYR A 541 -6.01 -9.11 5.80
N GLY A 542 -5.42 -9.80 6.76
CA GLY A 542 -6.10 -10.81 7.55
C GLY A 542 -5.44 -10.97 8.92
N PHE A 543 -6.26 -11.15 9.95
CA PHE A 543 -5.79 -11.30 11.32
C PHE A 543 -5.87 -12.77 11.79
N ASP A 544 -4.70 -13.37 11.94
CA ASP A 544 -4.53 -14.73 12.42
C ASP A 544 -4.42 -14.75 13.95
N THR A 545 -5.43 -15.34 14.58
CA THR A 545 -5.40 -15.64 16.02
C THR A 545 -4.82 -17.03 16.19
N VAL A 546 -3.52 -17.18 15.93
CA VAL A 546 -2.82 -18.44 16.13
C VAL A 546 -2.86 -18.86 17.60
N GLY A 547 -3.14 -17.94 18.53
CA GLY A 547 -3.34 -18.30 19.93
C GLY A 547 -2.09 -18.90 20.56
N GLU A 548 -0.90 -18.65 19.99
CA GLU A 548 0.33 -19.26 20.47
C GLU A 548 0.71 -18.61 21.80
N ALA A 549 0.41 -19.32 22.89
CA ALA A 549 0.73 -18.89 24.25
C ALA A 549 2.24 -18.70 24.37
N LEU A 550 2.66 -17.54 24.88
CA LEU A 550 4.06 -17.25 25.10
C LEU A 550 4.45 -17.81 26.48
N PRO A 551 5.30 -18.86 26.57
CA PRO A 551 5.60 -19.53 27.85
C PRO A 551 6.30 -18.62 28.86
N GLU A 552 6.88 -17.52 28.38
CA GLU A 552 7.67 -16.57 29.16
C GLU A 552 6.80 -15.50 29.85
N GLU A 553 5.53 -15.35 29.47
CA GLU A 553 4.64 -14.32 30.01
C GLU A 553 3.20 -14.82 30.20
N GLU A 554 2.69 -14.68 31.43
CA GLU A 554 1.32 -15.04 31.80
C GLU A 554 0.31 -14.16 31.02
N ASN A 555 -0.73 -14.79 30.47
CA ASN A 555 -1.79 -14.17 29.67
C ASN A 555 -1.33 -13.45 28.38
N ALA A 556 -0.11 -13.71 27.88
CA ALA A 556 0.34 -13.15 26.61
C ALA A 556 0.13 -14.14 25.44
N VAL A 557 -0.54 -13.67 24.40
CA VAL A 557 -0.80 -14.44 23.18
C VAL A 557 -0.12 -13.78 22.00
N LEU A 558 0.56 -14.58 21.18
CA LEU A 558 1.09 -14.14 19.90
C LEU A 558 0.03 -14.25 18.81
N ASN A 559 -0.37 -13.10 18.28
CA ASN A 559 -1.20 -12.97 17.11
C ASN A 559 -0.37 -12.55 15.90
N ARG A 560 -0.87 -12.82 14.69
CA ARG A 560 -0.23 -12.39 13.45
C ARG A 560 -1.20 -11.63 12.57
N LEU A 561 -0.82 -10.42 12.17
CA LEU A 561 -1.51 -9.69 11.13
C LEU A 561 -0.75 -9.86 9.81
N PHE A 562 -1.42 -10.40 8.80
CA PHE A 562 -0.90 -10.46 7.45
C PHE A 562 -1.43 -9.27 6.64
N VAL A 563 -0.55 -8.58 5.92
CA VAL A 563 -0.90 -7.41 5.10
C VAL A 563 -0.37 -7.60 3.69
N ALA A 564 -1.24 -7.58 2.69
CA ALA A 564 -0.86 -7.57 1.29
C ALA A 564 -0.53 -6.13 0.84
N GLN A 565 0.73 -5.90 0.48
CA GLN A 565 1.22 -4.62 0.00
C GLN A 565 1.52 -4.71 -1.49
N VAL A 566 1.01 -3.74 -2.25
CA VAL A 566 1.46 -3.41 -3.60
C VAL A 566 2.35 -2.17 -3.47
N PRO A 567 3.70 -2.32 -3.54
CA PRO A 567 4.62 -1.19 -3.43
C PRO A 567 4.34 -0.13 -4.50
N ALA A 568 4.77 1.11 -4.23
CA ALA A 568 4.81 2.13 -5.26
C ALA A 568 5.70 1.63 -6.41
N ALA A 569 5.16 1.66 -7.62
CA ALA A 569 5.84 1.28 -8.84
C ALA A 569 5.89 2.49 -9.78
N SER A 570 7.01 2.64 -10.48
CA SER A 570 7.18 3.70 -11.47
C SER A 570 6.16 3.52 -12.62
N LEU A 571 5.89 4.60 -13.38
CA LEU A 571 4.99 4.53 -14.54
C LEU A 571 5.44 3.46 -15.55
N LEU A 572 6.76 3.26 -15.71
CA LEU A 572 7.33 2.27 -16.61
C LEU A 572 7.04 0.83 -16.14
N GLU A 573 7.20 0.56 -14.84
CA GLU A 573 6.92 -0.75 -14.24
C GLU A 573 5.45 -1.15 -14.35
N LYS A 574 4.53 -0.18 -14.29
CA LYS A 574 3.08 -0.42 -14.43
C LYS A 574 2.65 -0.84 -15.83
N ILE A 575 3.43 -0.50 -16.87
CA ILE A 575 3.10 -0.79 -18.26
C ILE A 575 3.70 -2.14 -18.72
N LEU A 576 4.71 -2.65 -18.00
CA LEU A 576 5.33 -3.94 -18.32
C LEU A 576 4.48 -5.11 -17.81
N PRO A 577 4.23 -6.15 -18.63
CA PRO A 577 3.54 -7.37 -18.19
C PRO A 577 4.29 -8.02 -17.01
N GLY A 578 3.63 -8.13 -15.85
CA GLY A 578 4.25 -8.67 -14.63
C GLY A 578 5.22 -7.72 -13.93
N GLY A 579 5.24 -6.43 -14.28
CA GLY A 579 6.10 -5.43 -13.66
C GLY A 579 5.68 -5.07 -12.23
N VAL A 580 4.39 -5.16 -11.90
CA VAL A 580 3.89 -4.94 -10.53
C VAL A 580 4.06 -6.21 -9.70
N LYS A 581 4.91 -6.12 -8.66
CA LYS A 581 5.17 -7.20 -7.71
C LYS A 581 4.63 -6.84 -6.34
N SER A 582 3.84 -7.71 -5.74
CA SER A 582 3.34 -7.51 -4.37
C SER A 582 4.27 -8.16 -3.34
N ARG A 583 4.05 -7.82 -2.07
CA ARG A 583 4.62 -8.52 -0.92
C ARG A 583 3.53 -8.76 0.11
N ILE A 584 3.67 -9.84 0.87
CA ILE A 584 2.87 -10.08 2.07
C ILE A 584 3.76 -9.80 3.27
N LEU A 585 3.29 -8.96 4.17
CA LEU A 585 3.96 -8.67 5.44
C LEU A 585 3.25 -9.43 6.55
N ALA A 586 4.01 -10.07 7.43
CA ALA A 586 3.50 -10.70 8.65
C ALA A 586 3.99 -9.89 9.85
N TYR A 587 3.07 -9.19 10.51
CA TYR A 587 3.30 -8.48 11.76
C TYR A 587 3.07 -9.44 12.92
N GLU A 588 4.08 -9.61 13.76
CA GLU A 588 3.97 -10.37 14.99
C GLU A 588 3.52 -9.44 16.11
N ILE A 589 2.28 -9.62 16.55
CA ILE A 589 1.61 -8.76 17.51
C ILE A 589 1.38 -9.59 18.77
N LYS A 590 2.06 -9.23 19.85
CA LYS A 590 1.77 -9.78 21.16
C LYS A 590 0.61 -8.99 21.76
N SER A 591 -0.42 -9.71 22.20
CA SER A 591 -1.57 -9.18 22.93
C SER A 591 -1.57 -9.71 24.37
N LYS A 592 -1.88 -8.86 25.35
CA LYS A 592 -2.22 -9.30 26.72
C LYS A 592 -3.72 -9.54 26.78
N GLN A 593 -4.08 -10.75 27.17
CA GLN A 593 -5.45 -11.17 27.40
C GLN A 593 -5.82 -10.87 28.87
N PRO A 594 -7.10 -10.56 29.17
CA PRO A 594 -7.56 -10.20 30.51
C PRO A 594 -7.39 -11.29 31.57
#